data_AF-A0A143HFF6-F1
#
_entry.id   AF-A0A143HFF6-F1
#
_cell.length_a   1.000
_cell.length_b   1.000
_cell.length_c   1.000
_cell.angle_alpha   90.00
_cell.angle_beta   90.00
_cell.angle_gamma   90.00
#
_symmetry.space_group_name_H-M   'P 1'
#
loop_
_entity.id
_entity.type
_entity.pdbx_description
1 polymer ?
#
loop_
_entity_poly.entity_id
_entity_poly.type
_entity_poly.pdbx_seq_one_letter_code
_entity_poly.pdbx_strand_id
1 'polypeptide(L)'
;MAKHSDTSWKQDHPSTLFGNSVQKADRMLKIAKSHPEEIAVEHAFDQIAHSENAKKNAEEYGEHLDMVELNAKQLELIKKDLEQVQKMIKE
;
A
#
# COMPACT_ATOMS: atom_id res chain seq x y z
N MET A 1 -2.18 29.92 20.75
CA MET A 1 -2.42 28.52 21.19
C MET A 1 -3.63 27.98 20.43
N ALA A 2 -3.42 27.50 19.20
CA ALA A 2 -4.51 27.01 18.36
C ALA A 2 -4.80 25.54 18.72
N LYS A 3 -6.04 25.27 19.10
CA LYS A 3 -6.54 23.95 19.49
C LYS A 3 -6.66 23.07 18.24
N HIS A 4 -5.63 22.28 17.95
CA HIS A 4 -5.75 21.12 17.04
C HIS A 4 -6.11 19.90 17.89
N SER A 5 -7.37 19.79 18.29
CA SER A 5 -7.85 18.69 19.14
C SER A 5 -9.12 18.07 18.58
N ASP A 6 -9.22 17.91 17.26
CA ASP A 6 -10.46 17.40 16.63
C ASP A 6 -10.29 16.33 15.55
N THR A 7 -9.08 15.87 15.19
CA THR A 7 -8.99 14.76 14.21
C THR A 7 -7.66 13.99 14.25
N SER A 8 -7.43 13.18 15.31
CA SER A 8 -6.33 12.20 15.31
C SER A 8 -6.82 10.79 14.99
N TRP A 9 -7.98 10.39 15.52
CA TRP A 9 -8.49 9.02 15.40
C TRP A 9 -8.78 8.55 13.97
N LYS A 10 -9.12 9.46 13.05
CA LYS A 10 -9.35 9.10 11.62
C LYS A 10 -8.05 8.75 10.89
N GLN A 11 -6.88 9.26 11.33
CA GLN A 11 -5.58 8.91 10.74
C GLN A 11 -5.14 7.52 11.17
N ASP A 12 -5.48 7.11 12.38
CA ASP A 12 -5.12 5.80 12.95
C ASP A 12 -6.16 4.70 12.67
N HIS A 13 -7.22 5.01 11.91
CA HIS A 13 -8.25 4.03 11.57
C HIS A 13 -7.68 2.95 10.63
N PRO A 14 -7.91 1.64 10.88
CA PRO A 14 -7.37 0.54 10.07
C PRO A 14 -7.58 0.70 8.56
N SER A 15 -8.78 1.10 8.12
CA SER A 15 -9.06 1.35 6.70
C SER A 15 -8.27 2.53 6.11
N THR A 16 -8.01 3.59 6.89
CA THR A 16 -7.16 4.72 6.49
C THR A 16 -5.68 4.28 6.42
N LEU A 17 -5.21 3.54 7.43
CA LEU A 17 -3.86 3.00 7.48
C LEU A 17 -3.60 2.07 6.28
N PHE A 18 -4.57 1.23 5.92
CA PHE A 18 -4.49 0.39 4.74
C PHE A 18 -4.38 1.23 3.46
N GLY A 19 -5.24 2.22 3.25
CA GLY A 19 -5.16 3.12 2.10
C GLY A 19 -3.81 3.84 2.00
N ASN A 20 -3.28 4.34 3.12
CA ASN A 20 -1.97 4.97 3.19
C ASN A 20 -0.84 4.00 2.81
N SER A 21 -0.95 2.73 3.22
CA SER A 21 0.01 1.69 2.87
C SER A 21 -0.01 1.38 1.38
N VAL A 22 -1.21 1.27 0.77
CA VAL A 22 -1.36 1.05 -0.67
C VAL A 22 -0.76 2.21 -1.48
N GLN A 23 -0.96 3.46 -1.05
CA GLN A 23 -0.32 4.62 -1.68
C GLN A 23 1.21 4.59 -1.58
N LYS A 24 1.78 4.07 -0.47
CA LYS A 24 3.23 3.86 -0.35
C LYS A 24 3.72 2.79 -1.32
N ALA A 25 3.02 1.65 -1.40
CA ALA A 25 3.35 0.59 -2.35
C ALA A 25 3.33 1.09 -3.81
N ASP A 26 2.33 1.90 -4.20
CA ASP A 26 2.26 2.52 -5.53
C ASP A 26 3.46 3.44 -5.83
N ARG A 27 3.89 4.24 -4.85
CA ARG A 27 5.10 5.07 -4.99
C ARG A 27 6.35 4.23 -5.19
N MET A 28 6.51 3.14 -4.45
CA MET A 28 7.67 2.25 -4.60
C MET A 28 7.65 1.53 -5.93
N LEU A 29 6.47 1.11 -6.42
CA LEU A 29 6.32 0.58 -7.77
C LEU A 29 6.76 1.59 -8.84
N LYS A 30 6.37 2.86 -8.72
CA LYS A 30 6.81 3.92 -9.66
C LYS A 30 8.32 4.10 -9.66
N ILE A 31 8.95 4.02 -8.48
CA ILE A 31 10.42 4.06 -8.35
C ILE A 31 11.02 2.85 -9.05
N ALA A 32 10.56 1.64 -8.76
CA ALA A 32 11.04 0.40 -9.38
C ALA A 32 10.83 0.37 -10.90
N LYS A 33 9.73 0.95 -11.42
CA LYS A 33 9.51 1.11 -12.87
C LYS A 33 10.47 2.10 -13.52
N SER A 34 10.84 3.17 -12.81
CA SER A 34 11.71 4.22 -13.34
C SER A 34 13.20 3.86 -13.25
N HIS A 35 13.57 3.16 -12.18
CA HIS A 35 14.93 2.69 -11.91
C HIS A 35 14.82 1.22 -11.46
N PRO A 36 14.75 0.28 -12.42
CA PRO A 36 14.58 -1.14 -12.14
C PRO A 36 15.88 -1.73 -11.60
N GLU A 37 16.09 -1.52 -10.31
CA GLU A 37 17.16 -2.12 -9.52
C GLU A 37 16.56 -3.19 -8.58
N GLU A 38 17.32 -4.24 -8.30
CA GLU A 38 16.89 -5.35 -7.44
C GLU A 38 16.40 -4.85 -6.07
N ILE A 39 17.13 -3.90 -5.46
CA ILE A 39 16.79 -3.29 -4.16
C ILE A 39 15.48 -2.50 -4.25
N ALA A 40 15.23 -1.78 -5.36
CA ALA A 40 14.00 -1.01 -5.53
C ALA A 40 12.78 -1.93 -5.66
N VAL A 41 12.94 -3.07 -6.35
CA VAL A 41 11.90 -4.10 -6.46
C VAL A 41 11.66 -4.80 -5.13
N GLU A 42 12.71 -5.15 -4.38
CA GLU A 42 12.61 -5.74 -3.03
C GLU A 42 11.83 -4.82 -2.09
N HIS A 43 12.21 -3.54 -2.01
CA HIS A 43 11.51 -2.57 -1.18
C HIS A 43 10.03 -2.39 -1.58
N ALA A 44 9.71 -2.49 -2.88
CA ALA A 44 8.34 -2.44 -3.34
C ALA A 44 7.54 -3.68 -2.90
N PHE A 45 8.14 -4.88 -2.91
CA PHE A 45 7.51 -6.09 -2.36
C PHE A 45 7.30 -6.00 -0.85
N ASP A 46 8.24 -5.44 -0.10
CA ASP A 46 8.09 -5.22 1.34
C ASP A 46 6.90 -4.30 1.66
N GLN A 47 6.73 -3.21 0.89
CA GLN A 47 5.57 -2.32 1.05
C GLN A 47 4.26 -3.00 0.68
N ILE A 48 4.25 -3.89 -0.31
CA ILE A 48 3.08 -4.71 -0.65
C ILE A 48 2.75 -5.64 0.53
N ALA A 49 3.73 -6.36 1.09
CA ALA A 49 3.53 -7.25 2.23
C ALA A 49 2.99 -6.47 3.45
N HIS A 50 3.51 -5.27 3.72
CA HIS A 50 2.99 -4.41 4.76
C HIS A 50 1.53 -4.00 4.50
N SER A 51 1.19 -3.70 3.25
CA SER A 51 -0.18 -3.36 2.83
C SER A 51 -1.14 -4.55 2.95
N GLU A 52 -0.70 -5.77 2.64
CA GLU A 52 -1.49 -6.99 2.84
C GLU A 52 -1.79 -7.23 4.33
N ASN A 53 -0.84 -6.93 5.22
CA ASN A 53 -1.08 -7.01 6.66
C ASN A 53 -2.08 -5.94 7.14
N ALA A 54 -1.93 -4.69 6.67
CA ALA A 54 -2.87 -3.61 6.99
C ALA A 54 -4.28 -3.89 6.46
N LYS A 55 -4.40 -4.56 5.30
CA LYS A 55 -5.68 -5.05 4.75
C LYS A 55 -6.38 -5.98 5.73
N LYS A 56 -5.69 -7.00 6.25
CA LYS A 56 -6.27 -7.96 7.21
C LYS A 56 -6.83 -7.23 8.43
N ASN A 57 -6.06 -6.29 9.00
CA ASN A 57 -6.52 -5.49 10.13
C ASN A 57 -7.76 -4.66 9.79
N ALA A 58 -7.84 -4.10 8.58
CA ALA A 58 -9.01 -3.33 8.15
C ALA A 58 -10.24 -4.21 7.88
N GLU A 59 -10.06 -5.40 7.31
CA GLU A 59 -11.12 -6.39 7.11
C GLU A 59 -11.66 -6.92 8.44
N GLU A 60 -10.78 -7.21 9.41
CA GLU A 60 -11.15 -7.65 10.76
C GLU A 60 -11.89 -6.56 11.54
N TYR A 61 -11.52 -5.29 11.36
CA TYR A 61 -12.19 -4.17 12.00
C TYR A 61 -13.63 -3.99 11.48
N GLY A 62 -13.89 -4.33 10.21
CA GLY A 62 -15.24 -4.42 9.66
C GLY A 62 -15.89 -3.08 9.27
N GLU A 63 -15.18 -1.96 9.36
CA GLU A 63 -15.68 -0.63 8.99
C GLU A 63 -15.09 -0.13 7.66
N HIS A 64 -15.87 0.65 6.91
CA HIS A 64 -15.48 1.21 5.61
C HIS A 64 -15.03 0.15 4.60
N LEU A 65 -15.75 -0.99 4.55
CA LEU A 65 -15.41 -2.15 3.72
C LEU A 65 -15.39 -1.82 2.22
N ASP A 66 -16.19 -0.86 1.77
CA ASP A 66 -16.14 -0.32 0.41
C ASP A 66 -14.77 0.27 0.06
N MET A 67 -14.19 1.05 0.98
CA MET A 67 -12.84 1.58 0.82
C MET A 67 -11.77 0.49 0.94
N VAL A 68 -11.97 -0.50 1.82
CA VAL A 68 -11.06 -1.65 1.93
C VAL A 68 -11.05 -2.44 0.62
N GLU A 69 -12.20 -2.69 0.02
CA GLU A 69 -12.30 -3.41 -1.26
C GLU A 69 -11.62 -2.65 -2.40
N LEU A 70 -11.84 -1.33 -2.49
CA LEU A 70 -11.19 -0.48 -3.49
C LEU A 70 -9.67 -0.50 -3.36
N ASN A 71 -9.15 -0.33 -2.14
CA ASN A 71 -7.72 -0.37 -1.86
C ASN A 71 -7.13 -1.77 -2.11
N ALA A 72 -7.89 -2.85 -1.84
CA ALA A 72 -7.46 -4.22 -2.13
C ALA A 72 -7.30 -4.48 -3.63
N LYS A 73 -8.24 -4.00 -4.45
CA LYS A 73 -8.13 -4.07 -5.92
C LYS A 73 -6.90 -3.32 -6.42
N GLN A 74 -6.65 -2.13 -5.87
CA GLN A 74 -5.46 -1.35 -6.23
C GLN A 74 -4.15 -2.07 -5.82
N LEU A 75 -4.11 -2.68 -4.64
CA LEU A 75 -2.95 -3.46 -4.19
C LEU A 75 -2.66 -4.66 -5.11
N GLU A 76 -3.71 -5.34 -5.58
CA GLU A 76 -3.55 -6.46 -6.53
C GLU A 76 -2.97 -6.00 -7.87
N LEU A 77 -3.40 -4.84 -8.38
CA LEU A 77 -2.83 -4.25 -9.59
C LEU A 77 -1.34 -3.90 -9.40
N ILE A 78 -0.99 -3.27 -8.27
CA ILE A 78 0.39 -2.94 -7.93
C ILE A 78 1.27 -4.19 -7.90
N LYS A 79 0.77 -5.28 -7.31
CA LYS A 79 1.48 -6.56 -7.23
C LYS A 79 1.75 -7.16 -8.61
N LYS A 80 0.73 -7.21 -9.48
CA LYS A 80 0.89 -7.69 -10.86
C LYS A 80 1.89 -6.86 -11.66
N ASP A 81 1.83 -5.54 -11.52
CA ASP A 81 2.75 -4.64 -12.19
C ASP A 81 4.19 -4.81 -11.69
N LEU A 82 4.39 -5.01 -10.37
CA LEU A 82 5.72 -5.22 -9.81
C LEU A 82 6.33 -6.56 -10.26
N GLU A 83 5.53 -7.62 -10.36
CA GLU A 83 5.97 -8.90 -10.90
C GLU A 83 6.47 -8.78 -12.34
N GLN A 84 5.88 -7.89 -13.15
CA GLN A 84 6.37 -7.61 -14.50
C GLN A 84 7.73 -6.91 -14.48
N VAL A 85 7.90 -5.90 -13.62
CA VAL A 85 9.19 -5.21 -13.44
C VAL A 85 10.28 -6.18 -12.98
N GLN A 86 9.96 -7.07 -12.03
CA GLN A 86 10.91 -8.07 -11.55
C GLN A 86 11.37 -9.02 -12.67
N LYS A 87 10.47 -9.40 -13.60
CA LYS A 87 10.84 -10.22 -14.75
C LYS A 87 11.82 -9.49 -15.67
N MET A 88 11.59 -8.21 -15.94
CA MET A 88 12.49 -7.39 -16.77
C MET A 88 13.91 -7.24 -16.21
N ILE A 89 14.11 -7.34 -14.90
CA ILE A 89 15.44 -7.29 -14.27
C ILE A 89 16.17 -8.65 -14.34
N LYS A 90 15.41 -9.75 -14.36
CA LYS A 90 15.95 -11.12 -14.36
C LYS A 90 16.26 -11.64 -15.77
N GLU A 91 15.76 -10.97 -16.81
CA GLU A 91 16.07 -11.20 -18.22
C GLU A 91 17.32 -10.43 -18.66
#